data_AF-A0A243Q3I6-F1
#
_entry.id   AF-A0A243Q3I6-F1
#
_cell.length_a   1.000
_cell.length_b   1.000
_cell.length_c   1.000
_cell.angle_alpha   90.00
_cell.angle_beta   90.00
_cell.angle_gamma   90.00
#
_symmetry.space_group_name_H-M   'P 1'
#
loop_
_entity.id
_entity.type
_entity.pdbx_description
1 polymer ?
#
loop_
_entity_poly.entity_id
_entity_poly.type
_entity_poly.pdbx_seq_one_letter_code
_entity_poly.pdbx_strand_id
1 'polypeptide(L)'
;MVASVEQWRQWAAEAIVALLESDGAATQRGMEAKIADVKYPGQRYPINPHHLTSARKRLLDADVIEETRERTRGGGVVPVFTLSSPTKAAQRAAGRKRLLHTRFLGWSKENTEWGAPPIPAALERVIHASLREAAPYGYHMLRPDGGGEVRKIAGKPVAGGPLDNAAFYTGIGADGLPAPAILTTIEAKNLRQWIYPNSDEPYQLLDKSARLRLSHPQLRIMPVFVCRRSHHNLGKMSAQLGFHLIYTGTQYVRPAVAATPDDERKFTEVNTELAYRLTLNEDSTPQMVRQFTKSIPGRIDEAADRWTQFCSHPQVPDLLRSLRDPKLEYEDRQEFLGELADATEEVFAEDCEWRHEHPEDADGEDESVPF
;
A
#
# COMPACT_ATOMS: atom_id res chain seq x y z
N MET A 1 25.84 10.83 13.14
CA MET A 1 26.21 10.55 11.74
C MET A 1 25.05 9.81 11.10
N VAL A 2 24.60 10.27 9.94
CA VAL A 2 23.60 9.57 9.13
C VAL A 2 24.32 8.39 8.46
N ALA A 3 23.74 7.19 8.53
CA ALA A 3 24.32 6.01 7.91
C ALA A 3 24.26 6.14 6.39
N SER A 4 25.32 5.72 5.69
CA SER A 4 25.32 5.72 4.23
C SER A 4 24.42 4.62 3.67
N VAL A 5 24.02 4.77 2.41
CA VAL A 5 23.33 3.73 1.62
C VAL A 5 23.99 2.37 1.75
N GLU A 6 25.30 2.33 1.55
CA GLU A 6 26.06 1.09 1.55
C GLU A 6 26.11 0.47 2.95
N GLN A 7 26.11 1.30 4.00
CA GLN A 7 26.00 0.83 5.36
C GLN A 7 24.63 0.19 5.64
N TRP A 8 23.55 0.78 5.14
CA TRP A 8 22.22 0.17 5.25
C TRP A 8 22.10 -1.15 4.47
N ARG A 9 22.69 -1.23 3.27
CA ARG A 9 22.76 -2.47 2.48
C ARG A 9 23.58 -3.55 3.19
N GLN A 10 24.68 -3.18 3.85
CA GLN A 10 25.47 -4.10 4.65
C GLN A 10 24.68 -4.64 5.85
N TRP A 11 24.02 -3.78 6.61
CA TRP A 11 23.13 -4.20 7.71
C TRP A 11 21.97 -5.07 7.22
N ALA A 12 21.41 -4.79 6.04
CA ALA A 12 20.41 -5.63 5.40
C ALA A 12 20.94 -7.04 5.11
N ALA A 13 22.17 -7.16 4.59
CA ALA A 13 22.80 -8.45 4.32
C ALA A 13 23.04 -9.24 5.62
N GLU A 14 23.59 -8.59 6.64
CA GLU A 14 23.80 -9.19 7.97
C GLU A 14 22.48 -9.67 8.59
N ALA A 15 21.43 -8.86 8.53
CA ALA A 15 20.12 -9.22 9.04
C ALA A 15 19.47 -10.39 8.28
N ILE A 16 19.65 -10.48 6.96
CA ILE A 16 19.17 -11.61 6.17
C ILE A 16 19.90 -12.89 6.59
N VAL A 17 21.23 -12.86 6.67
CA VAL A 17 22.03 -14.02 7.08
C VAL A 17 21.64 -14.47 8.49
N ALA A 18 21.59 -13.56 9.45
CA ALA A 18 21.21 -13.87 10.84
C ALA A 18 19.79 -14.46 10.93
N LEU A 19 18.84 -13.95 10.13
CA LEU A 19 17.50 -14.52 10.06
C LEU A 19 17.53 -15.96 9.51
N LEU A 20 18.29 -16.23 8.46
CA LEU A 20 18.39 -17.56 7.88
C LEU A 20 19.12 -18.55 8.78
N GLU A 21 20.11 -18.08 9.56
CA GLU A 21 20.74 -18.87 10.63
C GLU A 21 19.74 -19.25 11.72
N SER A 22 18.90 -18.31 12.16
CA SER A 22 17.94 -18.54 13.26
C SER A 22 16.71 -19.36 12.85
N ASP A 23 16.11 -19.03 11.71
CA ASP A 23 14.85 -19.62 11.24
C ASP A 23 15.08 -20.80 10.29
N GLY A 24 16.30 -20.99 9.79
CA GLY A 24 16.65 -21.97 8.76
C GLY A 24 16.19 -21.60 7.35
N ALA A 25 15.09 -20.85 7.21
CA ALA A 25 14.54 -20.44 5.92
C ALA A 25 13.59 -19.23 6.05
N ALA A 26 13.46 -18.44 4.98
CA ALA A 26 12.48 -17.36 4.91
C ALA A 26 11.93 -17.15 3.50
N THR A 27 10.67 -16.72 3.39
CA THR A 27 10.14 -16.13 2.14
C THR A 27 10.57 -14.67 2.05
N GLN A 28 10.57 -14.08 0.85
CA GLN A 28 10.83 -12.64 0.70
C GLN A 28 9.93 -11.79 1.62
N ARG A 29 8.62 -12.09 1.64
CA ARG A 29 7.67 -11.38 2.51
C ARG A 29 7.91 -11.64 3.99
N GLY A 30 8.40 -12.82 4.35
CA GLY A 30 8.84 -13.14 5.71
C GLY A 30 10.07 -12.35 6.13
N MET A 31 11.04 -12.15 5.23
CA MET A 31 12.21 -11.29 5.48
C MET A 31 11.78 -9.84 5.71
N GLU A 32 10.95 -9.28 4.81
CA GLU A 32 10.40 -7.93 4.98
C GLU A 32 9.63 -7.79 6.30
N ALA A 33 8.83 -8.79 6.66
CA ALA A 33 8.07 -8.80 7.92
C ALA A 33 8.94 -8.81 9.18
N LYS A 34 10.04 -9.57 9.15
CA LYS A 34 10.92 -9.74 10.30
C LYS A 34 12.02 -8.70 10.41
N ILE A 35 12.38 -8.04 9.29
CA ILE A 35 13.51 -7.10 9.25
C ILE A 35 13.05 -5.67 8.96
N ALA A 36 12.14 -5.45 8.00
CA ALA A 36 11.73 -4.10 7.58
C ALA A 36 10.54 -3.52 8.36
N ASP A 37 9.78 -4.35 9.08
CA ASP A 37 8.69 -3.87 9.96
C ASP A 37 9.11 -3.72 11.43
N VAL A 38 10.41 -3.83 11.72
CA VAL A 38 10.97 -3.66 13.06
C VAL A 38 12.10 -2.66 13.03
N LYS A 39 12.19 -1.85 14.09
CA LYS A 39 13.32 -0.96 14.32
C LYS A 39 14.61 -1.78 14.33
N TYR A 40 15.60 -1.38 13.51
CA TYR A 40 16.88 -2.07 13.49
C TYR A 40 17.67 -1.74 14.76
N PRO A 41 18.33 -2.72 15.42
CA PRO A 41 19.05 -2.47 16.67
C PRO A 41 20.04 -1.32 16.58
N GLY A 42 20.01 -0.41 17.55
CA GLY A 42 20.87 0.77 17.59
C GLY A 42 20.52 1.89 16.61
N GLN A 43 19.57 1.68 15.68
CA GLN A 43 19.13 2.69 14.72
C GLN A 43 17.78 3.25 15.07
N ARG A 44 17.48 4.47 14.60
CA ARG A 44 16.17 5.10 14.83
C ARG A 44 15.07 4.48 13.94
N TYR A 45 15.44 3.87 12.82
CA TYR A 45 14.51 3.42 11.77
C TYR A 45 14.70 1.94 11.42
N PRO A 46 13.68 1.28 10.84
CA PRO A 46 13.83 -0.04 10.23
C PRO A 46 14.75 0.00 9.00
N ILE A 47 15.22 -1.18 8.58
CA ILE A 47 15.85 -1.34 7.26
C ILE A 47 14.77 -1.28 6.19
N ASN A 48 14.91 -0.41 5.18
CA ASN A 48 13.92 -0.31 4.12
C ASN A 48 13.89 -1.55 3.21
N PRO A 49 12.72 -1.90 2.62
CA PRO A 49 12.61 -3.08 1.74
C PRO A 49 13.49 -3.05 0.48
N HIS A 50 13.85 -1.87 -0.03
CA HIS A 50 14.75 -1.77 -1.19
C HIS A 50 16.18 -2.19 -0.82
N HIS A 51 16.69 -1.80 0.35
CA HIS A 51 17.98 -2.30 0.86
C HIS A 51 17.97 -3.83 1.02
N LEU A 52 16.87 -4.42 1.51
CA LEU A 52 16.71 -5.88 1.58
C LEU A 52 16.73 -6.54 0.20
N THR A 53 16.15 -5.90 -0.81
CA THR A 53 16.14 -6.42 -2.18
C THR A 53 17.53 -6.40 -2.78
N SER A 54 18.25 -5.27 -2.66
CA SER A 54 19.63 -5.12 -3.12
C SER A 54 20.58 -6.09 -2.38
N ALA A 55 20.48 -6.19 -1.06
CA ALA A 55 21.28 -7.11 -0.25
C ALA A 55 21.00 -8.58 -0.61
N ARG A 56 19.73 -8.97 -0.77
CA ARG A 56 19.35 -10.33 -1.18
C ARG A 56 19.95 -10.69 -2.54
N LYS A 57 19.90 -9.77 -3.52
CA LYS A 57 20.50 -10.00 -4.85
C LYS A 57 22.00 -10.23 -4.72
N ARG A 58 22.72 -9.38 -3.99
CA ARG A 58 24.16 -9.55 -3.73
C ARG A 58 24.50 -10.88 -3.04
N LEU A 59 23.69 -11.31 -2.07
CA LEU A 59 23.88 -12.58 -1.37
C LEU A 59 23.64 -13.80 -2.26
N LEU A 60 22.69 -13.71 -3.21
CA LEU A 60 22.47 -14.73 -4.23
C LEU A 60 23.64 -14.78 -5.23
N ASP A 61 24.06 -13.61 -5.74
CA ASP A 61 25.15 -13.50 -6.70
C ASP A 61 26.50 -13.99 -6.12
N ALA A 62 26.66 -13.89 -4.80
CA ALA A 62 27.83 -14.36 -4.07
C ALA A 62 27.71 -15.81 -3.55
N ASP A 63 26.65 -16.55 -3.92
CA ASP A 63 26.38 -17.91 -3.45
C ASP A 63 26.37 -18.06 -1.91
N VAL A 64 25.99 -17.02 -1.17
CA VAL A 64 25.85 -17.06 0.31
C VAL A 64 24.48 -17.63 0.71
N ILE A 65 23.47 -17.33 -0.09
CA ILE A 65 22.11 -17.87 0.05
C ILE A 65 21.67 -18.51 -1.25
N GLU A 66 20.73 -19.43 -1.17
CA GLU A 66 20.11 -20.06 -2.34
C GLU A 66 18.59 -19.82 -2.35
N GLU A 67 18.01 -19.73 -3.55
CA GLU A 67 16.57 -19.63 -3.75
C GLU A 67 15.98 -20.97 -4.23
N THR A 68 15.01 -21.50 -3.49
CA THR A 68 14.27 -22.70 -3.90
C THR A 68 12.85 -22.36 -4.32
N ARG A 69 12.51 -22.76 -5.55
CA ARG A 69 11.17 -22.60 -6.14
C ARG A 69 10.50 -23.95 -6.30
N GLU A 70 9.70 -24.33 -5.31
CA GLU A 70 8.90 -25.57 -5.38
C GLU A 70 7.42 -25.26 -5.52
N ARG A 71 6.71 -26.15 -6.22
CA ARG A 71 5.26 -26.10 -6.31
C ARG A 71 4.63 -26.52 -4.98
N THR A 72 3.63 -25.76 -4.56
CA THR A 72 2.79 -26.10 -3.41
C THR A 72 1.71 -27.08 -3.86
N ARG A 73 1.02 -27.73 -2.91
CA ARG A 73 -0.12 -28.61 -3.24
C ARG A 73 -1.24 -27.89 -4.01
N GLY A 74 -1.34 -26.57 -3.87
CA GLY A 74 -2.28 -25.72 -4.62
C GLY A 74 -1.77 -25.24 -5.98
N GLY A 75 -0.63 -25.76 -6.47
CA GLY A 75 -0.08 -25.44 -7.79
C GLY A 75 0.73 -24.14 -7.88
N GLY A 76 0.63 -23.25 -6.88
CA GLY A 76 1.43 -22.03 -6.79
C GLY A 76 2.91 -22.31 -6.52
N VAL A 77 3.79 -21.42 -6.98
CA VAL A 77 5.22 -21.44 -6.67
C VAL A 77 5.52 -20.36 -5.66
N VAL A 78 6.14 -20.74 -4.54
CA VAL A 78 6.58 -19.78 -3.50
C VAL A 78 8.10 -19.87 -3.37
N PRO A 79 8.83 -18.79 -3.69
CA PRO A 79 10.26 -18.74 -3.49
C PRO A 79 10.58 -18.69 -1.99
N VAL A 80 11.53 -19.54 -1.58
CA VAL A 80 12.04 -19.59 -0.22
C VAL A 80 13.56 -19.57 -0.27
N PHE A 81 14.16 -18.77 0.59
CA PHE A 81 15.59 -18.59 0.69
C PHE A 81 16.13 -19.34 1.90
N THR A 82 17.31 -19.93 1.74
CA THR A 82 18.11 -20.57 2.81
C THR A 82 19.56 -20.15 2.66
N LEU A 83 20.39 -20.38 3.67
CA LEU A 83 21.85 -20.35 3.47
C LEU A 83 22.25 -21.43 2.45
N SER A 84 23.31 -21.18 1.70
CA SER A 84 23.84 -22.14 0.73
C SER A 84 24.23 -23.46 1.40
N SER A 85 24.03 -24.58 0.69
CA SER A 85 24.21 -25.93 1.24
C SER A 85 23.38 -26.19 2.51
N PRO A 86 22.04 -26.04 2.45
CA PRO A 86 21.19 -26.05 3.63
C PRO A 86 21.17 -27.42 4.31
N THR A 87 21.12 -27.38 5.64
CA THR A 87 20.90 -28.60 6.44
C THR A 87 19.51 -29.18 6.18
N LYS A 88 19.31 -30.46 6.53
CA LYS A 88 17.96 -31.09 6.52
C LYS A 88 16.95 -30.34 7.40
N ALA A 89 17.41 -29.63 8.43
CA ALA A 89 16.53 -28.80 9.27
C ALA A 89 16.07 -27.55 8.53
N ALA A 90 17.00 -26.86 7.85
CA ALA A 90 16.70 -25.70 7.01
C ALA A 90 15.74 -26.05 5.85
N GLN A 91 15.93 -27.20 5.20
CA GLN A 91 15.02 -27.69 4.15
C GLN A 91 13.59 -27.94 4.70
N ARG A 92 13.47 -28.54 5.90
CA ARG A 92 12.16 -28.72 6.56
C ARG A 92 11.52 -27.37 6.91
N ALA A 93 12.31 -26.42 7.41
CA ALA A 93 11.86 -25.06 7.66
C ALA A 93 11.36 -24.41 6.36
N ALA A 94 12.08 -24.57 5.25
CA ALA A 94 11.67 -24.02 3.95
C ALA A 94 10.30 -24.55 3.50
N GLY A 95 10.07 -25.87 3.62
CA GLY A 95 8.77 -26.49 3.35
C GLY A 95 7.64 -25.93 4.24
N ARG A 96 7.93 -25.70 5.53
CA ARG A 96 6.98 -25.07 6.48
C ARG A 96 6.67 -23.62 6.08
N LYS A 97 7.67 -22.79 5.79
CA LYS A 97 7.46 -21.39 5.36
C LYS A 97 6.65 -21.31 4.07
N ARG A 98 6.90 -22.22 3.12
CA ARG A 98 6.14 -22.34 1.87
C ARG A 98 4.66 -22.65 2.12
N LEU A 99 4.37 -23.61 2.99
CA LEU A 99 3.01 -23.99 3.36
C LEU A 99 2.26 -22.81 4.00
N LEU A 100 2.89 -22.10 4.94
CA LEU A 100 2.28 -20.96 5.61
C LEU A 100 2.05 -19.78 4.65
N HIS A 101 3.01 -19.50 3.77
CA HIS A 101 2.86 -18.44 2.79
C HIS A 101 1.76 -18.76 1.78
N THR A 102 1.62 -20.02 1.38
CA THR A 102 0.51 -20.47 0.52
C THR A 102 -0.84 -20.22 1.18
N ARG A 103 -0.95 -20.50 2.48
CA ARG A 103 -2.17 -20.20 3.24
C ARG A 103 -2.49 -18.71 3.25
N PHE A 104 -1.47 -17.87 3.49
CA PHE A 104 -1.61 -16.42 3.38
C PHE A 104 -2.05 -15.95 1.98
N LEU A 105 -1.52 -16.56 0.91
CA LEU A 105 -1.93 -16.26 -0.46
C LEU A 105 -3.40 -16.63 -0.71
N GLY A 106 -3.88 -17.73 -0.13
CA GLY A 106 -5.30 -18.09 -0.15
C GLY A 106 -6.19 -17.00 0.45
N TRP A 107 -5.77 -16.39 1.57
CA TRP A 107 -6.50 -15.26 2.16
C TRP A 107 -6.38 -13.95 1.36
N SER A 108 -5.34 -13.83 0.52
CA SER A 108 -5.02 -12.60 -0.21
C SER A 108 -5.63 -12.53 -1.61
N LYS A 109 -5.79 -13.68 -2.28
CA LYS A 109 -6.08 -13.73 -3.72
C LYS A 109 -7.29 -14.56 -4.10
N GLU A 110 -7.65 -15.56 -3.30
CA GLU A 110 -8.66 -16.53 -3.69
C GLU A 110 -10.04 -16.10 -3.19
N ASN A 111 -11.03 -16.17 -4.08
CA ASN A 111 -12.42 -16.06 -3.66
C ASN A 111 -12.75 -17.24 -2.75
N THR A 112 -13.46 -16.95 -1.67
CA THR A 112 -13.83 -17.92 -0.65
C THR A 112 -15.34 -18.14 -0.66
N GLU A 113 -15.83 -19.08 0.13
CA GLU A 113 -17.26 -19.22 0.41
C GLU A 113 -17.89 -17.94 0.98
N TRP A 114 -17.08 -17.03 1.54
CA TRP A 114 -17.50 -15.74 2.06
C TRP A 114 -17.42 -14.60 1.04
N GLY A 115 -17.21 -14.91 -0.25
CA GLY A 115 -17.11 -13.94 -1.35
C GLY A 115 -15.66 -13.55 -1.65
N ALA A 116 -15.40 -12.24 -1.67
CA ALA A 116 -14.07 -11.69 -1.98
C ALA A 116 -12.98 -12.20 -1.02
N PRO A 117 -11.69 -12.15 -1.43
CA PRO A 117 -10.61 -12.66 -0.60
C PRO A 117 -10.57 -12.00 0.78
N PRO A 118 -10.36 -12.76 1.88
CA PRO A 118 -10.47 -12.26 3.25
C PRO A 118 -9.62 -11.03 3.59
N ILE A 119 -8.43 -10.88 3.02
CA ILE A 119 -7.54 -9.75 3.32
C ILE A 119 -8.04 -8.45 2.65
N PRO A 120 -8.21 -8.37 1.32
CA PRO A 120 -8.82 -7.21 0.66
C PRO A 120 -10.16 -6.80 1.29
N ALA A 121 -11.06 -7.78 1.46
CA ALA A 121 -12.41 -7.52 1.97
C ALA A 121 -12.43 -6.95 3.40
N ALA A 122 -11.46 -7.30 4.25
CA ALA A 122 -11.38 -6.77 5.61
C ALA A 122 -11.10 -5.27 5.63
N LEU A 123 -10.11 -4.81 4.86
CA LEU A 123 -9.76 -3.39 4.84
C LEU A 123 -10.89 -2.53 4.27
N GLU A 124 -11.56 -2.99 3.21
CA GLU A 124 -12.73 -2.31 2.65
C GLU A 124 -13.85 -2.16 3.69
N ARG A 125 -14.09 -3.20 4.51
CA ARG A 125 -15.08 -3.16 5.60
C ARG A 125 -14.69 -2.22 6.73
N VAL A 126 -13.42 -2.23 7.15
CA VAL A 126 -12.88 -1.29 8.15
C VAL A 126 -13.06 0.15 7.68
N ILE A 127 -12.71 0.45 6.42
CA ILE A 127 -12.90 1.78 5.83
C ILE A 127 -14.37 2.17 5.83
N HIS A 128 -15.25 1.28 5.38
CA HIS A 128 -16.68 1.54 5.32
C HIS A 128 -17.28 1.80 6.72
N ALA A 129 -16.95 0.96 7.70
CA ALA A 129 -17.40 1.10 9.08
C ALA A 129 -16.89 2.41 9.70
N SER A 130 -15.61 2.74 9.52
CA SER A 130 -15.04 4.00 10.01
C SER A 130 -15.62 5.24 9.33
N LEU A 131 -15.91 5.18 8.04
CA LEU A 131 -16.55 6.27 7.32
C LEU A 131 -18.01 6.46 7.75
N ARG A 132 -18.73 5.36 8.01
CA ARG A 132 -20.09 5.38 8.57
C ARG A 132 -20.12 5.99 9.97
N GLU A 133 -19.14 5.66 10.82
CA GLU A 133 -18.97 6.28 12.14
C GLU A 133 -18.62 7.77 12.03
N ALA A 134 -17.84 8.16 11.01
CA ALA A 134 -17.52 9.56 10.73
C ALA A 134 -18.64 10.34 10.01
N ALA A 135 -19.74 9.71 9.59
CA ALA A 135 -20.84 10.35 8.86
C ALA A 135 -21.41 11.62 9.55
N PRO A 136 -21.61 11.65 10.88
CA PRO A 136 -22.07 12.86 11.59
C PRO A 136 -21.11 14.05 11.47
N TYR A 137 -19.88 13.86 11.03
CA TYR A 137 -18.86 14.90 10.84
C TYR A 137 -18.84 15.48 9.42
N GLY A 138 -19.96 15.38 8.69
CA GLY A 138 -20.14 16.00 7.38
C GLY A 138 -19.97 15.06 6.19
N TYR A 139 -19.88 13.74 6.39
CA TYR A 139 -19.80 12.79 5.28
C TYR A 139 -21.18 12.24 4.89
N HIS A 140 -21.49 12.35 3.59
CA HIS A 140 -22.63 11.76 2.94
C HIS A 140 -22.16 10.63 2.03
N MET A 141 -22.23 9.39 2.52
CA MET A 141 -21.80 8.19 1.79
C MET A 141 -22.69 7.92 0.58
N LEU A 142 -22.09 7.54 -0.55
CA LEU A 142 -22.85 7.18 -1.75
C LEU A 142 -23.53 5.80 -1.65
N ARG A 143 -23.01 4.92 -0.79
CA ARG A 143 -23.59 3.60 -0.49
C ARG A 143 -23.56 3.30 1.01
N PRO A 144 -24.47 3.89 1.82
CA PRO A 144 -24.44 3.75 3.28
C PRO A 144 -24.83 2.35 3.77
N ASP A 145 -25.69 1.62 3.05
CA ASP A 145 -26.26 0.34 3.52
C ASP A 145 -25.63 -0.91 2.91
N GLY A 146 -24.84 -0.76 1.83
CA GLY A 146 -24.37 -1.89 1.03
C GLY A 146 -22.91 -2.27 1.23
N GLY A 147 -22.09 -1.37 1.78
CA GLY A 147 -20.63 -1.47 1.70
C GLY A 147 -20.10 -1.48 0.25
N GLY A 148 -18.90 -0.96 0.04
CA GLY A 148 -18.13 -1.25 -1.18
C GLY A 148 -18.69 -0.71 -2.51
N GLU A 149 -17.92 -0.94 -3.57
CA GLU A 149 -18.29 -0.90 -4.99
C GLU A 149 -19.19 0.26 -5.47
N VAL A 150 -18.72 1.50 -5.37
CA VAL A 150 -19.41 2.65 -5.94
C VAL A 150 -19.23 2.64 -7.47
N ARG A 151 -20.25 2.16 -8.18
CA ARG A 151 -20.24 1.99 -9.64
C ARG A 151 -20.63 3.24 -10.42
N LYS A 152 -21.39 4.15 -9.80
CA LYS A 152 -21.89 5.36 -10.45
C LYS A 152 -21.72 6.58 -9.55
N ILE A 153 -21.29 7.70 -10.14
CA ILE A 153 -21.16 9.00 -9.48
C ILE A 153 -21.76 10.05 -10.43
N ALA A 154 -22.58 10.95 -9.89
CA ALA A 154 -23.29 11.97 -10.67
C ALA A 154 -24.06 11.37 -11.89
N GLY A 155 -24.64 10.18 -11.71
CA GLY A 155 -25.40 9.46 -12.74
C GLY A 155 -24.56 8.73 -13.80
N LYS A 156 -23.24 8.92 -13.85
CA LYS A 156 -22.35 8.24 -14.81
C LYS A 156 -21.59 7.08 -14.18
N PRO A 157 -21.23 6.04 -14.95
CA PRO A 157 -20.32 4.99 -14.49
C PRO A 157 -18.96 5.56 -14.08
N VAL A 158 -18.34 4.99 -13.05
CA VAL A 158 -16.93 5.26 -12.73
C VAL A 158 -16.06 4.61 -13.80
N ALA A 159 -15.27 5.43 -14.50
CA ALA A 159 -14.37 4.95 -15.54
C ALA A 159 -13.29 4.05 -14.92
N GLY A 160 -13.05 2.88 -15.51
CA GLY A 160 -12.08 1.94 -14.96
C GLY A 160 -12.60 0.98 -13.90
N GLY A 161 -13.91 0.98 -13.61
CA GLY A 161 -14.53 0.09 -12.64
C GLY A 161 -14.91 0.78 -11.33
N PRO A 162 -15.64 0.09 -10.44
CA PRO A 162 -16.13 0.68 -9.20
C PRO A 162 -15.01 1.18 -8.28
N LEU A 163 -15.32 2.16 -7.43
CA LEU A 163 -14.49 2.53 -6.29
C LEU A 163 -14.82 1.66 -5.07
N ASP A 164 -13.86 1.42 -4.20
CA ASP A 164 -14.09 0.70 -2.94
C ASP A 164 -15.01 1.50 -2.00
N ASN A 165 -14.87 2.82 -1.97
CA ASN A 165 -15.84 3.69 -1.32
C ASN A 165 -15.87 5.09 -1.94
N ALA A 166 -16.93 5.85 -1.62
CA ALA A 166 -16.95 7.28 -1.90
C ALA A 166 -18.02 7.99 -1.05
N ALA A 167 -17.72 9.23 -0.68
CA ALA A 167 -18.63 10.11 0.05
C ALA A 167 -18.46 11.56 -0.40
N PHE A 168 -19.51 12.36 -0.23
CA PHE A 168 -19.36 13.81 -0.25
C PHE A 168 -19.05 14.30 1.16
N TYR A 169 -18.01 15.11 1.30
CA TYR A 169 -17.71 15.82 2.53
C TYR A 169 -18.20 17.26 2.43
N THR A 170 -18.97 17.70 3.42
CA THR A 170 -19.47 19.07 3.56
C THR A 170 -19.05 19.60 4.93
N GLY A 171 -18.03 20.46 4.96
CA GLY A 171 -17.59 21.15 6.16
C GLY A 171 -18.46 22.37 6.50
N ILE A 172 -18.12 23.05 7.60
CA ILE A 172 -18.68 24.36 7.96
C ILE A 172 -17.63 25.44 7.68
N GLY A 173 -17.98 26.42 6.87
CA GLY A 173 -17.15 27.56 6.54
C GLY A 173 -16.97 28.54 7.71
N ALA A 174 -16.06 29.49 7.55
CA ALA A 174 -15.79 30.52 8.56
C ALA A 174 -16.99 31.44 8.84
N ASP A 175 -17.92 31.54 7.89
CA ASP A 175 -19.19 32.26 7.99
C ASP A 175 -20.30 31.45 8.70
N GLY A 176 -19.99 30.21 9.13
CA GLY A 176 -20.94 29.29 9.73
C GLY A 176 -21.89 28.62 8.75
N LEU A 177 -21.73 28.84 7.44
CA LEU A 177 -22.52 28.18 6.40
C LEU A 177 -21.86 26.88 5.94
N PRO A 178 -22.62 25.91 5.39
CA PRO A 178 -22.05 24.74 4.77
C PRO A 178 -21.09 25.12 3.62
N ALA A 179 -19.87 24.60 3.67
CA ALA A 179 -18.90 24.75 2.60
C ALA A 179 -19.33 23.94 1.35
N PRO A 180 -18.82 24.27 0.15
CA PRO A 180 -19.07 23.46 -1.05
C PRO A 180 -18.65 22.00 -0.83
N ALA A 181 -19.50 21.07 -1.27
CA ALA A 181 -19.24 19.65 -1.11
C ALA A 181 -18.01 19.20 -1.93
N ILE A 182 -17.15 18.39 -1.30
CA ILE A 182 -15.99 17.77 -1.95
C ILE A 182 -16.21 16.27 -2.01
N LEU A 183 -16.05 15.68 -3.19
CA LEU A 183 -16.14 14.24 -3.38
C LEU A 183 -14.85 13.58 -2.91
N THR A 184 -14.93 12.71 -1.91
CA THR A 184 -13.85 11.79 -1.53
C THR A 184 -14.04 10.46 -2.24
N THR A 185 -13.10 10.13 -3.13
CA THR A 185 -13.06 8.83 -3.81
C THR A 185 -12.04 7.94 -3.12
N ILE A 186 -12.41 6.71 -2.74
CA ILE A 186 -11.59 5.87 -1.87
C ILE A 186 -11.26 4.54 -2.55
N GLU A 187 -9.98 4.19 -2.54
CA GLU A 187 -9.45 2.88 -2.94
C GLU A 187 -8.51 2.35 -1.88
N ALA A 188 -8.53 1.03 -1.71
CA ALA A 188 -7.87 0.34 -0.62
C ALA A 188 -7.01 -0.81 -1.15
N LYS A 189 -5.77 -0.89 -0.66
CA LYS A 189 -4.85 -1.99 -0.98
C LYS A 189 -4.28 -2.57 0.30
N ASN A 190 -4.88 -3.67 0.73
CA ASN A 190 -4.47 -4.39 1.93
C ASN A 190 -3.32 -5.37 1.64
N LEU A 191 -2.29 -4.90 0.94
CA LEU A 191 -1.17 -5.72 0.49
C LEU A 191 -0.06 -5.75 1.55
N ARG A 192 0.74 -6.83 1.53
CA ARG A 192 1.89 -6.94 2.44
C ARG A 192 3.03 -6.01 2.05
N GLN A 193 3.15 -5.77 0.75
CA GLN A 193 4.19 -4.96 0.13
C GLN A 193 4.04 -3.50 0.55
N TRP A 194 5.14 -2.77 0.47
CA TRP A 194 5.10 -1.31 0.54
C TRP A 194 4.64 -0.77 -0.80
N ILE A 195 3.84 0.29 -0.78
CA ILE A 195 3.41 1.00 -1.98
C ILE A 195 4.37 2.17 -2.23
N TYR A 196 4.87 2.26 -3.46
CA TYR A 196 5.83 3.26 -3.93
C TYR A 196 5.18 4.14 -5.01
N PRO A 197 5.78 5.29 -5.38
CA PRO A 197 5.33 6.04 -6.55
C PRO A 197 5.32 5.21 -7.84
N ASN A 198 6.19 4.20 -7.97
CA ASN A 198 6.21 3.30 -9.12
C ASN A 198 5.28 2.07 -8.99
N SER A 199 4.50 1.95 -7.92
CA SER A 199 3.48 0.90 -7.81
C SER A 199 2.31 1.21 -8.73
N ASP A 200 1.68 0.22 -9.38
CA ASP A 200 0.50 0.47 -10.23
C ASP A 200 -0.74 0.82 -9.39
N GLU A 201 -0.78 0.35 -8.14
CA GLU A 201 -1.98 0.38 -7.33
C GLU A 201 -2.53 1.78 -7.02
N PRO A 202 -1.72 2.81 -6.67
CA PRO A 202 -2.20 4.17 -6.50
C PRO A 202 -2.89 4.71 -7.76
N TYR A 203 -2.35 4.41 -8.94
CA TYR A 203 -2.86 4.92 -10.20
C TYR A 203 -4.23 4.36 -10.57
N GLN A 204 -4.64 3.24 -9.98
CA GLN A 204 -6.02 2.75 -10.11
C GLN A 204 -7.02 3.77 -9.53
N LEU A 205 -6.68 4.44 -8.43
CA LEU A 205 -7.50 5.52 -7.86
C LEU A 205 -7.33 6.81 -8.65
N LEU A 206 -6.08 7.21 -8.89
CA LEU A 206 -5.76 8.51 -9.48
C LEU A 206 -6.36 8.64 -10.89
N ASP A 207 -6.27 7.60 -11.73
CA ASP A 207 -6.92 7.55 -13.05
C ASP A 207 -8.45 7.67 -12.94
N LYS A 208 -9.08 6.91 -12.03
CA LYS A 208 -10.54 6.99 -11.80
C LYS A 208 -10.93 8.42 -11.45
N SER A 209 -10.26 9.03 -10.48
CA SER A 209 -10.55 10.37 -9.97
C SER A 209 -10.30 11.46 -11.01
N ALA A 210 -9.25 11.34 -11.82
CA ALA A 210 -8.97 12.28 -12.91
C ALA A 210 -10.06 12.22 -13.99
N ARG A 211 -10.47 11.02 -14.42
CA ARG A 211 -11.58 10.85 -15.38
C ARG A 211 -12.92 11.33 -14.84
N LEU A 212 -13.17 11.15 -13.55
CA LEU A 212 -14.34 11.70 -12.87
C LEU A 212 -14.34 13.23 -12.95
N ARG A 213 -13.21 13.88 -12.68
CA ARG A 213 -13.06 15.34 -12.78
C ARG A 213 -13.21 15.87 -14.21
N LEU A 214 -12.67 15.17 -15.21
CA LEU A 214 -12.83 15.54 -16.61
C LEU A 214 -14.30 15.45 -17.07
N SER A 215 -14.98 14.38 -16.65
CA SER A 215 -16.38 14.14 -17.03
C SER A 215 -17.40 14.99 -16.26
N HIS A 216 -16.96 15.61 -15.15
CA HIS A 216 -17.74 16.51 -14.30
C HIS A 216 -16.86 17.66 -13.78
N PRO A 217 -16.58 18.68 -14.60
CA PRO A 217 -15.64 19.74 -14.24
C PRO A 217 -16.01 20.54 -12.98
N GLN A 218 -17.27 20.51 -12.57
CA GLN A 218 -17.78 21.16 -11.37
C GLN A 218 -17.48 20.41 -10.07
N LEU A 219 -17.08 19.13 -10.12
CA LEU A 219 -16.78 18.36 -8.92
C LEU A 219 -15.39 18.70 -8.40
N ARG A 220 -15.29 19.16 -7.16
CA ARG A 220 -14.05 19.13 -6.38
C ARG A 220 -13.86 17.71 -5.86
N ILE A 221 -12.70 17.12 -6.11
CA ILE A 221 -12.41 15.73 -5.78
C ILE A 221 -11.13 15.70 -4.96
N MET A 222 -11.15 14.99 -3.83
CA MET A 222 -9.94 14.60 -3.11
C MET A 222 -9.83 13.06 -3.12
N PRO A 223 -8.91 12.48 -3.90
CA PRO A 223 -8.67 11.04 -3.86
C PRO A 223 -8.09 10.63 -2.50
N VAL A 224 -8.56 9.51 -1.95
CA VAL A 224 -8.07 8.91 -0.70
C VAL A 224 -7.59 7.48 -0.98
N PHE A 225 -6.30 7.25 -0.88
CA PHE A 225 -5.70 5.94 -1.04
C PHE A 225 -5.32 5.34 0.31
N VAL A 226 -5.85 4.16 0.60
CA VAL A 226 -5.62 3.46 1.87
C VAL A 226 -4.73 2.26 1.63
N CYS A 227 -3.63 2.18 2.37
CA CYS A 227 -2.70 1.06 2.26
C CYS A 227 -2.10 0.67 3.61
N ARG A 228 -1.52 -0.52 3.67
CA ARG A 228 -0.82 -1.00 4.86
C ARG A 228 0.43 -0.16 5.14
N ARG A 229 1.27 0.04 4.12
CA ARG A 229 2.55 0.75 4.18
C ARG A 229 2.78 1.48 2.86
N SER A 230 3.35 2.67 2.95
CA SER A 230 3.79 3.47 1.82
C SER A 230 5.24 3.90 2.00
N HIS A 231 5.95 4.05 0.90
CA HIS A 231 7.25 4.72 0.86
C HIS A 231 7.11 6.23 1.12
N HIS A 232 8.15 6.87 1.65
CA HIS A 232 8.11 8.30 1.97
C HIS A 232 7.84 9.17 0.73
N ASN A 233 8.41 8.81 -0.44
CA ASN A 233 8.17 9.54 -1.69
C ASN A 233 6.72 9.48 -2.15
N LEU A 234 5.97 8.41 -1.83
CA LEU A 234 4.53 8.40 -2.09
C LEU A 234 3.82 9.44 -1.20
N GLY A 235 4.31 9.65 0.02
CA GLY A 235 3.88 10.73 0.92
C GLY A 235 4.06 12.11 0.31
N LYS A 236 5.27 12.41 -0.18
CA LYS A 236 5.58 13.66 -0.89
C LYS A 236 4.69 13.84 -2.12
N MET A 237 4.57 12.79 -2.95
CA MET A 237 3.67 12.76 -4.11
C MET A 237 2.21 13.06 -3.70
N SER A 238 1.73 12.50 -2.59
CA SER A 238 0.36 12.75 -2.11
C SER A 238 0.12 14.20 -1.73
N ALA A 239 1.09 14.82 -1.06
CA ALA A 239 1.02 16.24 -0.70
C ALA A 239 1.02 17.11 -1.96
N GLN A 240 1.97 16.89 -2.87
CA GLN A 240 2.13 17.72 -4.06
C GLN A 240 0.97 17.57 -5.04
N LEU A 241 0.45 16.36 -5.26
CA LEU A 241 -0.63 16.12 -6.23
C LEU A 241 -2.03 16.38 -5.67
N GLY A 242 -2.20 16.47 -4.35
CA GLY A 242 -3.51 16.72 -3.73
C GLY A 242 -4.36 15.47 -3.50
N PHE A 243 -3.75 14.30 -3.29
CA PHE A 243 -4.45 13.12 -2.78
C PHE A 243 -4.06 12.82 -1.33
N HIS A 244 -4.93 12.12 -0.61
CA HIS A 244 -4.69 11.77 0.79
C HIS A 244 -4.27 10.30 0.92
N LEU A 245 -3.16 10.06 1.60
CA LEU A 245 -2.74 8.71 1.99
C LEU A 245 -3.19 8.38 3.40
N ILE A 246 -3.82 7.23 3.56
CA ILE A 246 -4.04 6.61 4.87
C ILE A 246 -3.14 5.38 4.97
N TYR A 247 -2.11 5.46 5.80
CA TYR A 247 -1.32 4.31 6.21
C TYR A 247 -1.97 3.67 7.44
N THR A 248 -2.31 2.37 7.35
CA THR A 248 -2.92 1.66 8.49
C THR A 248 -1.87 1.05 9.41
N GLY A 249 -0.68 0.74 8.90
CA GLY A 249 0.36 -0.04 9.60
C GLY A 249 -0.04 -1.49 9.89
N THR A 250 -1.30 -1.84 9.63
CA THR A 250 -1.97 -3.06 10.03
C THR A 250 -2.56 -3.73 8.81
N GLN A 251 -2.30 -5.03 8.64
CA GLN A 251 -2.95 -5.81 7.60
C GLN A 251 -4.17 -6.51 8.21
N TYR A 252 -5.35 -5.98 7.92
CA TYR A 252 -6.59 -6.55 8.42
C TYR A 252 -6.94 -7.85 7.70
N VAL A 253 -7.61 -8.76 8.40
CA VAL A 253 -8.12 -10.02 7.85
C VAL A 253 -9.51 -10.24 8.44
N ARG A 254 -10.43 -10.79 7.65
CA ARG A 254 -11.77 -11.07 8.15
C ARG A 254 -11.72 -12.07 9.30
N PRO A 255 -12.43 -11.84 10.42
CA PRO A 255 -12.49 -12.78 11.55
C PRO A 255 -12.90 -14.21 11.15
N ALA A 256 -13.64 -14.37 10.06
CA ALA A 256 -14.04 -15.67 9.51
C ALA A 256 -12.86 -16.64 9.24
N VAL A 257 -11.64 -16.14 8.97
CA VAL A 257 -10.46 -17.01 8.76
C VAL A 257 -9.98 -17.71 10.04
N ALA A 258 -10.58 -17.39 11.19
CA ALA A 258 -10.29 -17.94 12.51
C ALA A 258 -11.58 -18.33 13.25
N ALA A 259 -12.62 -18.76 12.53
CA ALA A 259 -13.94 -19.06 13.10
C ALA A 259 -13.99 -20.35 13.96
N THR A 260 -13.03 -21.26 13.77
CA THR A 260 -12.91 -22.51 14.53
C THR A 260 -11.57 -22.59 15.25
N PRO A 261 -11.41 -23.44 16.29
CA PRO A 261 -10.13 -23.61 16.97
C PRO A 261 -8.98 -24.05 16.04
N ASP A 262 -9.27 -24.85 15.01
CA ASP A 262 -8.26 -25.26 14.04
C ASP A 262 -7.86 -24.10 13.11
N ASP A 263 -8.82 -23.26 12.73
CA ASP A 263 -8.56 -22.08 11.90
C ASP A 263 -7.81 -20.99 12.67
N GLU A 264 -8.16 -20.76 13.93
CA GLU A 264 -7.43 -19.88 14.84
C GLU A 264 -5.98 -20.34 15.02
N ARG A 265 -5.75 -21.65 15.18
CA ARG A 265 -4.41 -22.24 15.19
C ARG A 265 -3.67 -21.94 13.88
N LYS A 266 -4.29 -22.18 12.72
CA LYS A 266 -3.67 -21.90 11.40
C LYS A 266 -3.35 -20.42 11.20
N PHE A 267 -4.21 -19.53 11.69
CA PHE A 267 -4.00 -18.08 11.69
C PHE A 267 -2.79 -17.71 12.55
N THR A 268 -2.75 -18.23 13.76
CA THR A 268 -1.65 -18.02 14.71
C THR A 268 -0.32 -18.53 14.15
N GLU A 269 -0.30 -19.69 13.49
CA GLU A 269 0.91 -20.21 12.83
C GLU A 269 1.46 -19.23 11.79
N VAL A 270 0.60 -18.70 10.90
CA VAL A 270 1.02 -17.72 9.89
C VAL A 270 1.56 -16.46 10.55
N ASN A 271 0.85 -15.95 11.56
CA ASN A 271 1.23 -14.72 12.24
C ASN A 271 2.54 -14.84 13.01
N THR A 272 2.75 -15.93 13.74
CA THR A 272 3.93 -16.13 14.58
C THR A 272 5.14 -16.52 13.74
N GLU A 273 5.01 -17.49 12.82
CA GLU A 273 6.16 -18.03 12.11
C GLU A 273 6.60 -17.16 10.92
N LEU A 274 5.68 -16.43 10.28
CA LEU A 274 6.02 -15.48 9.21
C LEU A 274 6.12 -14.03 9.69
N ALA A 275 5.76 -13.75 10.94
CA ALA A 275 5.73 -12.41 11.54
C ALA A 275 4.84 -11.40 10.77
N TYR A 276 3.77 -11.87 10.11
CA TYR A 276 2.94 -10.98 9.28
C TYR A 276 2.12 -9.98 10.08
N ARG A 277 1.92 -10.21 11.40
CA ARG A 277 1.20 -9.31 12.30
C ARG A 277 -0.17 -8.92 11.74
N LEU A 278 -0.87 -9.92 11.23
CA LEU A 278 -2.23 -9.80 10.73
C LEU A 278 -3.19 -9.53 11.89
N THR A 279 -4.20 -8.70 11.67
CA THR A 279 -5.21 -8.38 12.69
C THR A 279 -6.59 -8.81 12.20
N LEU A 280 -7.28 -9.64 12.99
CA LEU A 280 -8.66 -10.01 12.71
C LEU A 280 -9.56 -8.82 13.06
N ASN A 281 -10.08 -8.12 12.04
CA ASN A 281 -10.99 -6.99 12.24
C ASN A 281 -11.73 -6.67 10.93
N GLU A 282 -13.01 -6.33 11.06
CA GLU A 282 -13.82 -5.74 9.99
C GLU A 282 -14.66 -4.53 10.46
N ASP A 283 -14.51 -4.13 11.73
CA ASP A 283 -15.18 -2.99 12.34
C ASP A 283 -14.33 -1.71 12.23
N SER A 284 -14.93 -0.58 12.58
CA SER A 284 -14.23 0.71 12.62
C SER A 284 -13.02 0.67 13.56
N THR A 285 -11.98 1.44 13.23
CA THR A 285 -10.84 1.64 14.14
C THR A 285 -10.69 3.11 14.51
N PRO A 286 -10.28 3.45 15.75
CA PRO A 286 -10.10 4.84 16.17
C PRO A 286 -9.13 5.61 15.27
N GLN A 287 -8.08 4.93 14.77
CA GLN A 287 -7.09 5.53 13.88
C GLN A 287 -7.70 5.91 12.53
N MET A 288 -8.50 5.03 11.93
CA MET A 288 -9.19 5.29 10.66
C MET A 288 -10.29 6.34 10.83
N VAL A 289 -11.07 6.28 11.91
CA VAL A 289 -12.07 7.32 12.23
C VAL A 289 -11.42 8.69 12.36
N ARG A 290 -10.26 8.80 13.04
CA ARG A 290 -9.50 10.05 13.17
C ARG A 290 -9.00 10.59 11.83
N GLN A 291 -8.75 9.74 10.84
CA GLN A 291 -8.43 10.21 9.49
C GLN A 291 -9.62 10.97 8.90
N PHE A 292 -10.81 10.39 8.97
CA PHE A 292 -12.03 11.01 8.43
C PHE A 292 -12.50 12.21 9.24
N THR A 293 -12.42 12.19 10.57
CA THR A 293 -12.98 13.27 11.42
C THR A 293 -12.03 14.43 11.68
N LYS A 294 -10.73 14.26 11.47
CA LYS A 294 -9.72 15.30 11.78
C LYS A 294 -8.74 15.54 10.65
N SER A 295 -8.08 14.49 10.16
CA SER A 295 -6.92 14.64 9.28
C SER A 295 -7.32 15.10 7.87
N ILE A 296 -8.32 14.43 7.28
CA ILE A 296 -8.87 14.79 5.98
C ILE A 296 -9.52 16.19 6.04
N PRO A 297 -10.47 16.48 6.97
CA PRO A 297 -11.08 17.80 7.08
C PRO A 297 -10.08 18.96 7.16
N GLY A 298 -8.95 18.75 7.86
CA GLY A 298 -7.94 19.80 8.04
C GLY A 298 -7.19 20.21 6.76
N ARG A 299 -7.26 19.43 5.68
CA ARG A 299 -6.52 19.68 4.43
C ARG A 299 -7.34 19.48 3.14
N ILE A 300 -8.62 19.11 3.26
CA ILE A 300 -9.42 18.65 2.12
C ILE A 300 -9.59 19.71 1.04
N ASP A 301 -9.73 20.98 1.42
CA ASP A 301 -9.87 22.09 0.47
C ASP A 301 -8.61 22.27 -0.37
N GLU A 302 -7.45 22.41 0.29
CA GLU A 302 -6.15 22.54 -0.37
C GLU A 302 -5.88 21.34 -1.29
N ALA A 303 -6.09 20.12 -0.77
CA ALA A 303 -5.85 18.91 -1.55
C ALA A 303 -6.77 18.82 -2.78
N ALA A 304 -8.06 19.16 -2.64
CA ALA A 304 -8.99 19.14 -3.76
C ALA A 304 -8.68 20.20 -4.83
N ASP A 305 -8.15 21.35 -4.43
CA ASP A 305 -7.74 22.41 -5.35
C ASP A 305 -6.45 22.03 -6.09
N ARG A 306 -5.44 21.49 -5.39
CA ARG A 306 -4.23 20.94 -6.02
C ARG A 306 -4.56 19.81 -6.99
N TRP A 307 -5.43 18.89 -6.60
CA TRP A 307 -5.90 17.80 -7.49
C TRP A 307 -6.61 18.34 -8.72
N THR A 308 -7.42 19.39 -8.57
CA THR A 308 -8.11 20.05 -9.67
C THR A 308 -7.13 20.71 -10.64
N GLN A 309 -6.13 21.42 -10.14
CA GLN A 309 -5.09 22.06 -10.95
C GLN A 309 -4.29 20.99 -11.72
N PHE A 310 -3.85 19.95 -11.02
CA PHE A 310 -3.10 18.82 -11.60
C PHE A 310 -3.85 18.12 -12.72
N CYS A 311 -5.11 17.74 -12.49
CA CYS A 311 -5.92 17.05 -13.50
C CYS A 311 -6.33 17.94 -14.69
N SER A 312 -6.14 19.26 -14.58
CA SER A 312 -6.42 20.19 -15.68
C SER A 312 -5.29 20.22 -16.70
N HIS A 313 -4.11 19.68 -16.36
CA HIS A 313 -3.02 19.53 -17.32
C HIS A 313 -3.41 18.51 -18.41
N PRO A 314 -3.27 18.83 -19.72
CA PRO A 314 -3.77 17.99 -20.80
C PRO A 314 -3.22 16.56 -20.83
N GLN A 315 -1.98 16.34 -20.37
CA GLN A 315 -1.32 15.03 -20.43
C GLN A 315 -1.61 14.14 -19.21
N VAL A 316 -1.88 14.75 -18.04
CA VAL A 316 -1.98 14.02 -16.76
C VAL A 316 -2.97 12.85 -16.79
N PRO A 317 -4.21 13.01 -17.31
CA PRO A 317 -5.18 11.92 -17.34
C PRO A 317 -4.72 10.67 -18.13
N ASP A 318 -3.91 10.86 -19.17
CA ASP A 318 -3.38 9.75 -19.97
C ASP A 318 -2.13 9.14 -19.33
N LEU A 319 -1.26 9.93 -18.70
CA LEU A 319 -0.13 9.44 -17.92
C LEU A 319 -0.61 8.54 -16.76
N LEU A 320 -1.62 8.99 -16.01
CA LEU A 320 -2.22 8.20 -14.92
C LEU A 320 -2.82 6.88 -15.44
N ARG A 321 -3.43 6.88 -16.63
CA ARG A 321 -3.94 5.66 -17.26
C ARG A 321 -2.83 4.69 -17.64
N SER A 322 -1.71 5.18 -18.16
CA SER A 322 -0.56 4.34 -18.52
C SER A 322 0.06 3.71 -17.28
N LEU A 323 0.32 4.52 -16.24
CA LEU A 323 0.91 4.08 -14.97
C LEU A 323 0.03 3.10 -14.18
N ARG A 324 -1.27 3.08 -14.47
CA ARG A 324 -2.21 2.10 -13.91
C ARG A 324 -2.00 0.67 -14.43
N ASP A 325 -1.35 0.46 -15.57
CA ASP A 325 -1.20 -0.89 -16.13
C ASP A 325 -0.22 -1.74 -15.31
N PRO A 326 -0.66 -2.84 -14.66
CA PRO A 326 0.23 -3.72 -13.89
C PRO A 326 1.22 -4.49 -14.76
N LYS A 327 1.07 -4.48 -16.10
CA LYS A 327 1.97 -5.12 -17.05
C LYS A 327 2.99 -4.16 -17.67
N LEU A 328 2.95 -2.89 -17.29
CA LEU A 328 3.90 -1.90 -17.75
C LEU A 328 5.31 -2.28 -17.29
N GLU A 329 6.24 -2.40 -18.23
CA GLU A 329 7.63 -2.72 -17.93
C GLU A 329 8.30 -1.61 -17.11
N TYR A 330 9.34 -1.97 -16.37
CA TYR A 330 9.97 -1.05 -15.43
C TYR A 330 10.53 0.21 -16.11
N GLU A 331 11.19 0.06 -17.26
CA GLU A 331 11.80 1.16 -18.02
C GLU A 331 10.74 2.15 -18.50
N ASP A 332 9.70 1.65 -19.21
CA ASP A 332 8.56 2.47 -19.65
C ASP A 332 7.88 3.17 -18.47
N ARG A 333 7.75 2.47 -17.34
CA ARG A 333 7.17 3.04 -16.13
C ARG A 333 8.00 4.19 -15.56
N GLN A 334 9.33 4.10 -15.60
CA GLN A 334 10.19 5.21 -15.18
C GLN A 334 10.04 6.42 -16.12
N GLU A 335 9.92 6.19 -17.43
CA GLU A 335 9.68 7.24 -18.40
C GLU A 335 8.35 7.97 -18.12
N PHE A 336 7.25 7.23 -17.97
CA PHE A 336 5.96 7.84 -17.64
C PHE A 336 5.94 8.55 -16.27
N LEU A 337 6.71 8.08 -15.29
CA LEU A 337 6.90 8.80 -14.02
C LEU A 337 7.68 10.09 -14.20
N GLY A 338 8.69 10.08 -15.08
CA GLY A 338 9.45 11.27 -15.47
C GLY A 338 8.55 12.33 -16.09
N GLU A 339 7.72 11.93 -17.06
CA GLU A 339 6.73 12.81 -17.71
C GLU A 339 5.68 13.31 -16.71
N LEU A 340 5.24 12.46 -15.77
CA LEU A 340 4.30 12.88 -14.72
C LEU A 340 4.93 13.92 -13.78
N ALA A 341 6.21 13.75 -13.45
CA ALA A 341 6.98 14.70 -12.66
C ALA A 341 7.15 16.03 -13.41
N ASP A 342 7.49 16.01 -14.70
CA ASP A 342 7.57 17.22 -15.54
C ASP A 342 6.23 17.97 -15.57
N ALA A 343 5.13 17.25 -15.79
CA ALA A 343 3.79 17.84 -15.77
C ALA A 343 3.44 18.41 -14.37
N THR A 344 3.94 17.81 -13.30
CA THR A 344 3.73 18.29 -11.93
C THR A 344 4.49 19.60 -11.71
N GLU A 345 5.74 19.67 -12.14
CA GLU A 345 6.58 20.88 -12.06
C GLU A 345 5.97 22.02 -12.87
N GLU A 346 5.46 21.74 -14.08
CA GLU A 346 4.76 22.74 -14.90
C GLU A 346 3.48 23.26 -14.23
N VAL A 347 2.67 22.36 -13.69
CA VAL A 347 1.39 22.71 -13.06
C VAL A 347 1.60 23.60 -11.85
N PHE A 348 2.55 23.27 -10.98
CA PHE A 348 2.72 23.93 -9.69
C PHE A 348 3.83 24.98 -9.64
N ALA A 349 4.71 25.03 -10.65
CA ALA A 349 5.95 25.83 -10.63
C ALA A 349 6.80 25.55 -9.36
N GLU A 350 6.85 24.29 -8.96
CA GLU A 350 7.54 23.74 -7.79
C GLU A 350 8.38 22.53 -8.24
N ASP A 351 9.56 22.31 -7.65
CA ASP A 351 10.36 21.11 -7.94
C ASP A 351 9.62 19.82 -7.56
N CYS A 352 9.77 18.75 -8.34
CA CYS A 352 9.13 17.47 -8.05
C CYS A 352 9.86 16.70 -6.94
N GLU A 353 9.45 16.91 -5.68
CA GLU A 353 10.13 16.34 -4.50
C GLU A 353 10.12 14.80 -4.40
N TRP A 354 9.26 14.14 -5.19
CA TRP A 354 9.12 12.69 -5.25
C TRP A 354 9.75 12.06 -6.49
N ARG A 355 10.38 12.88 -7.35
CA ARG A 355 11.18 12.40 -8.47
C ARG A 355 12.37 11.61 -7.92
N HIS A 356 12.60 10.42 -8.47
CA HIS A 356 13.82 9.69 -8.20
C HIS A 356 14.90 10.24 -9.15
N GLU A 357 15.94 10.87 -8.62
CA GLU A 357 17.02 11.43 -9.46
C GLU A 357 17.76 10.31 -10.22
N HIS A 358 17.96 9.14 -9.60
CA HIS A 358 18.45 7.92 -10.24
C HIS A 358 17.81 6.63 -9.70
N PRO A 359 17.83 5.51 -10.46
CA PRO A 359 17.47 4.18 -9.95
C PRO A 359 18.28 3.76 -8.72
N GLU A 360 19.50 4.30 -8.60
CA GLU A 360 20.42 4.14 -7.46
C GLU A 360 20.17 5.15 -6.32
N ASP A 361 19.30 6.15 -6.52
CA ASP A 361 18.87 7.13 -5.51
C ASP A 361 17.53 6.77 -4.87
N ALA A 362 16.89 5.68 -5.30
CA ALA A 362 15.98 4.93 -4.43
C ALA A 362 16.66 4.49 -3.12
N ASP A 363 17.99 4.55 -3.11
CA ASP A 363 18.90 4.13 -2.07
C ASP A 363 19.57 5.34 -1.36
N GLY A 364 19.42 6.60 -1.82
CA GLY A 364 20.15 7.80 -1.37
C GLY A 364 19.35 8.79 -0.52
N GLU A 365 19.95 9.25 0.59
CA GLU A 365 19.44 10.24 1.55
C GLU A 365 18.00 10.08 2.01
N ASP A 366 17.68 8.91 2.59
CA ASP A 366 16.53 8.81 3.49
C ASP A 366 16.88 9.56 4.78
N GLU A 367 16.74 10.90 4.74
CA GLU A 367 16.33 11.65 5.92
C GLU A 367 14.99 11.06 6.33
N SER A 368 15.12 10.02 7.11
CA SER A 368 14.12 9.37 7.90
C SER A 368 13.23 10.40 8.62
N VAL A 369 12.25 10.93 7.90
CA VAL A 369 11.31 11.93 8.39
C VAL A 369 10.43 11.24 9.45
N PRO A 370 10.14 11.88 10.59
CA PRO A 370 9.23 11.31 11.58
C PRO A 370 7.85 11.08 10.96
N PHE A 371 7.31 9.87 11.21
CA PHE A 371 5.97 9.41 10.87
C PHE A 371 4.86 10.36 11.33
#